data_AF-A0A0D7BG27-F1
#
_entry.id   AF-A0A0D7BG27-F1
#
_cell.length_a   1.000
_cell.length_b   1.000
_cell.length_c   1.000
_cell.angle_alpha   90.00
_cell.angle_beta   90.00
_cell.angle_gamma   90.00
#
_symmetry.space_group_name_H-M   'P 1'
#
loop_
_entity.id
_entity.type
_entity.pdbx_description
1 polymer ?
#
loop_
_entity_poly.entity_id
_entity_poly.type
_entity_poly.pdbx_seq_one_letter_code
_entity_poly.pdbx_strand_id
1 'polypeptide(L)'
;MKSPLLISTPLASLSDENLEILKNTELIAINQDSVVGTGVVPFRWGYNPDYVSDNLHPAQYWSGRSENGTVIMLINVLDDAADMAFNFTESPWLRWGRQYAVRDLWTHTDNGVSVRTYTAAGVPAHGSVALLLTDAGEEPQDAGLAPCALYEYWGNPWCVDQNGTKIQPP
;
A
#
# COMPACT_ATOMS: atom_id res chain seq x y z
N MET A 1 5.34 10.88 0.43
CA MET A 1 6.03 12.14 0.05
C MET A 1 5.61 13.39 0.83
N LYS A 2 4.35 13.65 1.20
CA LYS A 2 3.93 14.85 1.98
C LYS A 2 4.50 16.19 1.43
N SER A 3 4.54 16.31 0.10
CA SER A 3 4.93 17.55 -0.57
C SER A 3 3.91 18.65 -0.26
N PRO A 4 4.33 19.94 -0.25
CA PRO A 4 3.39 21.05 -0.33
C PRO A 4 2.45 20.90 -1.53
N LEU A 5 1.15 21.10 -1.31
CA LEU A 5 0.12 21.02 -2.35
C LEU A 5 -0.21 22.44 -2.84
N LEU A 6 0.49 22.87 -3.90
CA LEU A 6 0.32 24.20 -4.51
C LEU A 6 -0.37 24.06 -5.87
N ILE A 7 -1.59 24.62 -5.99
CA ILE A 7 -2.36 24.57 -7.24
C ILE A 7 -1.88 25.70 -8.18
N SER A 8 -1.40 25.34 -9.37
CA SER A 8 -0.84 26.27 -10.36
C SER A 8 -1.57 26.19 -11.71
N THR A 9 -2.91 26.20 -11.67
CA THR A 9 -3.77 26.15 -12.87
C THR A 9 -4.90 27.17 -12.76
N PRO A 10 -5.42 27.73 -13.87
CA PRO A 10 -6.54 28.67 -13.83
C PRO A 10 -7.82 28.02 -13.26
N LEU A 11 -8.17 28.34 -12.02
CA LEU A 11 -9.32 27.75 -11.32
C LEU A 11 -10.66 28.03 -12.01
N ALA A 12 -10.78 29.16 -12.72
CA ALA A 12 -12.00 29.54 -13.42
C ALA A 12 -12.32 28.66 -14.64
N SER A 13 -11.34 27.94 -15.17
CA SER A 13 -11.48 27.07 -16.34
C SER A 13 -11.08 25.63 -16.04
N LEU A 14 -11.04 25.24 -14.77
CA LEU A 14 -10.71 23.88 -14.36
C LEU A 14 -11.87 22.95 -14.70
N SER A 15 -11.58 21.79 -15.29
CA SER A 15 -12.60 20.76 -15.51
C SER A 15 -13.07 20.17 -14.17
N ASP A 16 -14.29 19.66 -14.14
CA ASP A 16 -14.87 19.03 -12.94
C ASP A 16 -14.04 17.82 -12.48
N GLU A 17 -13.52 17.02 -13.42
CA GLU A 17 -12.61 15.89 -13.14
C GLU A 17 -11.34 16.35 -12.40
N ASN A 18 -10.68 17.40 -12.88
CA ASN A 18 -9.49 17.93 -12.20
C ASN A 18 -9.85 18.54 -10.85
N LEU A 19 -11.02 19.18 -10.75
CA LEU A 19 -11.49 19.74 -9.50
C LEU A 19 -11.78 18.64 -8.46
N GLU A 20 -12.33 17.50 -8.88
CA GLU A 20 -12.55 16.31 -8.05
C GLU A 20 -11.23 15.75 -7.52
N ILE A 21 -10.23 15.59 -8.38
CA ILE A 21 -8.87 15.18 -7.98
C ILE A 21 -8.29 16.13 -6.92
N LEU A 22 -8.38 17.45 -7.15
CA LEU A 22 -7.84 18.45 -6.23
C LEU A 22 -8.62 18.56 -4.92
N LYS A 23 -9.87 18.10 -4.88
CA LYS A 23 -10.74 18.16 -3.70
C LYS A 23 -10.85 16.84 -2.95
N ASN A 24 -10.12 15.80 -3.35
CA ASN A 24 -10.15 14.52 -2.66
C ASN A 24 -9.72 14.70 -1.18
N THR A 25 -10.72 14.70 -0.29
CA THR A 25 -10.54 15.06 1.12
C THR A 25 -9.71 14.03 1.88
N GLU A 26 -9.76 12.77 1.45
CA GLU A 26 -9.04 11.68 2.11
C GLU A 26 -7.55 11.73 1.79
N LEU A 27 -7.18 11.94 0.52
CA LEU A 27 -5.78 12.14 0.13
C LEU A 27 -5.19 13.41 0.75
N ILE A 28 -5.97 14.49 0.83
CA ILE A 28 -5.58 15.72 1.52
C ILE A 28 -5.36 15.43 3.01
N ALA A 29 -6.25 14.66 3.66
CA ALA A 29 -6.11 14.31 5.07
C ALA A 29 -4.84 13.49 5.33
N ILE A 30 -4.45 12.56 4.45
CA ILE A 30 -3.16 11.85 4.55
C ILE A 30 -1.97 12.82 4.47
N ASN A 31 -2.02 13.78 3.54
CA ASN A 31 -0.98 14.79 3.42
C ASN A 31 -0.90 15.67 4.68
N GLN A 32 -2.06 16.12 5.18
CA GLN A 32 -2.23 17.06 6.29
C GLN A 32 -2.37 16.40 7.66
N ASP A 33 -2.06 15.11 7.78
CA ASP A 33 -2.12 14.36 9.03
C ASP A 33 -1.32 15.06 10.14
N SER A 34 -2.02 15.42 11.22
CA SER A 34 -1.48 16.19 12.34
C SER A 34 -0.69 15.35 13.35
N VAL A 35 -0.82 14.02 13.28
CA VAL A 35 -0.17 13.08 14.19
C VAL A 35 1.05 12.46 13.51
N VAL A 36 0.92 12.06 12.25
CA VAL A 36 2.00 11.43 11.48
C VAL A 36 2.60 12.42 10.48
N GLY A 37 3.79 12.95 10.79
CA GLY A 37 4.49 13.91 9.93
C GLY A 37 5.25 13.29 8.74
N THR A 38 5.46 11.98 8.73
CA THR A 38 6.21 11.28 7.67
C THR A 38 5.35 10.95 6.47
N GLY A 39 5.87 11.08 5.26
CA GLY A 39 5.17 10.65 4.06
C GLY A 39 5.35 9.15 3.76
N VAL A 40 4.66 8.67 2.72
CA VAL A 40 4.93 7.34 2.16
C VAL A 40 6.36 7.22 1.62
N VAL A 41 6.96 6.04 1.76
CA VAL A 41 8.28 5.64 1.26
C VAL A 41 8.15 4.37 0.40
N PRO A 42 9.07 4.12 -0.54
CA PRO A 42 8.97 2.95 -1.38
C PRO A 42 9.37 1.71 -0.60
N PHE A 43 8.63 0.62 -0.77
CA PHE A 43 8.97 -0.69 -0.21
C PHE A 43 9.32 -1.73 -1.29
N ARG A 44 8.96 -1.46 -2.56
CA ARG A 44 9.37 -2.28 -3.71
C ARG A 44 9.37 -1.47 -5.00
N TRP A 45 10.38 -1.66 -5.84
CA TRP A 45 10.47 -0.97 -7.12
C TRP A 45 9.58 -1.60 -8.20
N GLY A 46 9.40 -2.91 -8.17
CA GLY A 46 8.52 -3.63 -9.10
C GLY A 46 9.24 -3.91 -10.41
N TYR A 47 9.05 -3.03 -11.39
CA TYR A 47 9.65 -3.14 -12.73
C TYR A 47 11.17 -3.28 -12.67
N ASN A 48 11.81 -2.48 -11.82
CA ASN A 48 13.24 -2.53 -11.58
C ASN A 48 13.57 -3.28 -10.28
N PRO A 49 14.80 -3.81 -10.13
CA PRO A 49 15.34 -4.17 -8.83
C PRO A 49 15.26 -3.00 -7.85
N ASP A 50 15.15 -3.30 -6.56
CA ASP A 50 15.07 -2.27 -5.54
C ASP A 50 16.30 -1.35 -5.54
N TYR A 51 16.07 -0.07 -5.24
CA TYR A 51 17.08 1.00 -5.20
C TYR A 51 17.71 1.38 -6.55
N VAL A 52 17.12 0.96 -7.66
CA VAL A 52 17.53 1.41 -9.00
C VAL A 52 16.95 2.80 -9.30
N SER A 53 17.81 3.68 -9.81
CA SER A 53 17.39 4.99 -10.30
C SER A 53 17.07 4.91 -11.79
N ASP A 54 15.79 4.89 -12.12
CA ASP A 54 15.27 4.99 -13.49
C ASP A 54 14.18 6.07 -13.50
N ASN A 55 14.34 7.07 -14.36
CA ASN A 55 13.42 8.18 -14.46
C ASN A 55 12.09 7.81 -15.14
N LEU A 56 12.09 6.79 -15.98
CA LEU A 56 10.89 6.32 -16.67
C LEU A 56 10.14 5.28 -15.84
N HIS A 57 10.87 4.48 -15.05
CA HIS A 57 10.29 3.42 -14.21
C HIS A 57 10.75 3.57 -12.75
N PRO A 58 10.23 4.59 -12.03
CA PRO A 58 10.51 4.77 -10.61
C PRO A 58 9.89 3.64 -9.79
N ALA A 59 10.08 3.69 -8.47
CA ALA A 59 9.46 2.70 -7.58
C ALA A 59 7.94 2.68 -7.72
N GLN A 60 7.36 1.47 -7.79
CA GLN A 60 5.92 1.28 -8.00
C GLN A 60 5.11 1.11 -6.72
N TYR A 61 5.73 0.62 -5.64
CA TYR A 61 5.04 0.23 -4.42
C TYR A 61 5.50 1.07 -3.24
N TRP A 62 4.56 1.82 -2.66
CA TRP A 62 4.83 2.77 -1.59
C TRP A 62 3.90 2.52 -0.41
N SER A 63 4.40 2.72 0.78
CA SER A 63 3.59 2.63 1.99
C SER A 63 3.96 3.71 2.98
N GLY A 64 3.09 3.99 3.95
CA GLY A 64 3.36 4.96 5.02
C GLY A 64 2.30 4.88 6.10
N ARG A 65 2.59 5.46 7.27
CA ARG A 65 1.61 5.55 8.36
C ARG A 65 0.75 6.81 8.19
N SER A 66 -0.46 6.72 8.68
CA SER A 66 -1.32 7.83 9.06
C SER A 66 -1.91 7.56 10.45
N GLU A 67 -2.56 8.56 11.03
CA GLU A 67 -3.37 8.44 12.25
C GLU A 67 -4.42 7.34 12.12
N ASN A 68 -4.97 7.16 10.91
CA ASN A 68 -6.10 6.27 10.64
C ASN A 68 -5.70 4.87 10.14
N GLY A 69 -4.40 4.61 9.90
CA GLY A 69 -3.93 3.30 9.44
C GLY A 69 -2.65 3.35 8.63
N THR A 70 -2.48 2.36 7.76
CA THR A 70 -1.36 2.30 6.81
C THR A 70 -1.86 2.69 5.44
N VAL A 71 -1.23 3.71 4.84
CA VAL A 71 -1.49 4.13 3.47
C VAL A 71 -0.64 3.27 2.54
N ILE A 72 -1.25 2.75 1.48
CA ILE A 72 -0.56 2.08 0.36
C ILE A 72 -0.81 2.88 -0.90
N MET A 73 0.25 3.18 -1.65
CA MET A 73 0.15 3.78 -2.98
C MET A 73 0.85 2.89 -4.00
N LEU A 74 0.14 2.56 -5.07
CA LEU A 74 0.63 1.76 -6.18
C LEU A 74 0.65 2.64 -7.43
N ILE A 75 1.70 2.54 -8.24
CA ILE A 75 1.82 3.27 -9.50
C ILE A 75 2.14 2.28 -10.61
N ASN A 76 1.27 2.20 -11.61
CA ASN A 76 1.55 1.44 -12.81
C ASN A 76 2.43 2.29 -13.74
N VAL A 77 3.71 1.93 -13.88
CA VAL A 77 4.66 2.65 -14.74
C VAL A 77 4.66 2.12 -16.18
N LEU A 78 3.79 1.15 -16.48
CA LEU A 78 3.69 0.55 -17.82
C LEU A 78 2.73 1.36 -18.71
N ASP A 79 2.93 1.21 -20.02
CA ASP A 79 2.06 1.78 -21.06
C ASP A 79 0.76 0.98 -21.26
N ASP A 80 0.59 -0.14 -20.56
CA ASP A 80 -0.59 -1.01 -20.60
C ASP A 80 -1.17 -1.20 -19.20
N ALA A 81 -2.46 -1.58 -19.13
CA ALA A 81 -3.09 -1.92 -17.87
C ALA A 81 -2.45 -3.17 -17.23
N ALA A 82 -2.27 -3.16 -15.91
CA ALA A 82 -1.61 -4.24 -15.20
C ALA A 82 -2.24 -4.53 -13.84
N ASP A 83 -2.17 -5.80 -13.43
CA ASP A 83 -2.49 -6.20 -12.07
C ASP A 83 -1.29 -5.94 -11.16
N MET A 84 -1.52 -5.27 -10.03
CA MET A 84 -0.49 -4.94 -9.05
C MET A 84 -0.82 -5.59 -7.71
N ALA A 85 0.02 -6.52 -7.28
CA ALA A 85 -0.21 -7.29 -6.06
C ALA A 85 0.96 -7.15 -5.08
N PHE A 86 0.69 -7.09 -3.79
CA PHE A 86 1.72 -7.09 -2.75
C PHE A 86 1.33 -7.97 -1.57
N ASN A 87 2.33 -8.52 -0.88
CA ASN A 87 2.16 -9.17 0.41
C ASN A 87 2.31 -8.14 1.54
N PHE A 88 1.51 -8.29 2.59
CA PHE A 88 1.54 -7.43 3.76
C PHE A 88 2.90 -7.44 4.45
N THR A 89 3.67 -8.52 4.38
CA THR A 89 5.03 -8.59 4.96
C THR A 89 6.03 -7.69 4.25
N GLU A 90 5.73 -7.20 3.04
CA GLU A 90 6.62 -6.31 2.28
C GLU A 90 6.57 -4.87 2.80
N SER A 91 5.44 -4.46 3.39
CA SER A 91 5.30 -3.13 3.97
C SER A 91 5.76 -3.14 5.43
N PRO A 92 6.64 -2.23 5.86
CA PRO A 92 7.12 -2.19 7.25
C PRO A 92 6.04 -1.77 8.27
N TRP A 93 4.85 -1.39 7.80
CA TRP A 93 3.74 -0.94 8.62
C TRP A 93 2.56 -1.91 8.69
N LEU A 94 2.59 -2.96 7.86
CA LEU A 94 1.63 -4.04 7.92
C LEU A 94 2.25 -5.25 8.63
N ARG A 95 1.40 -6.15 9.09
CA ARG A 95 1.81 -7.32 9.88
C ARG A 95 1.23 -8.59 9.29
N TRP A 96 2.04 -9.63 9.31
CA TRP A 96 1.57 -11.00 9.19
C TRP A 96 0.58 -11.35 10.31
N GLY A 97 -0.35 -12.26 10.04
CA GLY A 97 -1.32 -12.76 11.03
C GLY A 97 -2.42 -11.76 11.38
N ARG A 98 -2.45 -10.60 10.71
CA ARG A 98 -3.51 -9.60 10.82
C ARG A 98 -4.26 -9.52 9.50
N GLN A 99 -5.53 -9.18 9.61
CA GLN A 99 -6.37 -8.83 8.47
C GLN A 99 -6.60 -7.32 8.46
N TYR A 100 -6.76 -6.75 7.28
CA TYR A 100 -6.90 -5.30 7.11
C TYR A 100 -8.15 -4.97 6.32
N ALA A 101 -8.98 -4.08 6.87
CA ALA A 101 -10.04 -3.43 6.10
C ALA A 101 -9.39 -2.50 5.08
N VAL A 102 -9.77 -2.64 3.81
CA VAL A 102 -9.20 -1.90 2.69
C VAL A 102 -10.20 -0.84 2.24
N ARG A 103 -9.79 0.42 2.30
CA ARG A 103 -10.54 1.54 1.75
C ARG A 103 -9.81 2.10 0.54
N ASP A 104 -10.52 2.27 -0.58
CA ASP A 104 -10.03 2.96 -1.76
C ASP A 104 -10.26 4.47 -1.62
N LEU A 105 -9.17 5.22 -1.69
CA LEU A 105 -9.17 6.67 -1.46
C LEU A 105 -9.56 7.46 -2.72
N TRP A 106 -9.49 6.86 -3.91
CA TRP A 106 -9.96 7.50 -5.15
C TRP A 106 -11.46 7.34 -5.33
N THR A 107 -11.98 6.12 -5.16
CA THR A 107 -13.41 5.83 -5.34
C THR A 107 -14.22 6.04 -4.07
N HIS A 108 -13.58 6.28 -2.93
CA HIS A 108 -14.19 6.44 -1.61
C HIS A 108 -14.99 5.20 -1.15
N THR A 109 -14.60 4.01 -1.62
CA THR A 109 -15.30 2.74 -1.35
C THR A 109 -14.55 1.86 -0.35
N ASP A 110 -15.30 1.10 0.43
CA ASP A 110 -14.74 0.06 1.30
C ASP A 110 -14.69 -1.26 0.52
N ASN A 111 -13.48 -1.72 0.19
CA ASN A 111 -13.21 -2.89 -0.63
C ASN A 111 -13.07 -4.19 0.20
N GLY A 112 -13.74 -4.23 1.34
CA GLY A 112 -13.77 -5.39 2.24
C GLY A 112 -12.49 -5.57 3.07
N VAL A 113 -12.26 -6.80 3.53
CA VAL A 113 -11.11 -7.17 4.36
C VAL A 113 -10.18 -8.07 3.57
N SER A 114 -8.88 -7.75 3.59
CA SER A 114 -7.83 -8.51 2.94
C SER A 114 -6.90 -9.17 3.95
N VAL A 115 -6.37 -10.33 3.58
CA VAL A 115 -5.55 -11.21 4.42
C VAL A 115 -4.31 -11.59 3.64
N ARG A 116 -3.12 -11.42 4.25
CA ARG A 116 -1.77 -11.67 3.71
C ARG A 116 -1.37 -10.90 2.45
N THR A 117 -2.25 -10.77 1.47
CA THR A 117 -1.97 -10.13 0.19
C THR A 117 -3.13 -9.26 -0.23
N TYR A 118 -2.82 -8.27 -1.05
CA TYR A 118 -3.82 -7.50 -1.78
C TYR A 118 -3.43 -7.44 -3.25
N THR A 119 -4.43 -7.49 -4.14
CA THR A 119 -4.25 -7.32 -5.59
C THR A 119 -5.17 -6.22 -6.07
N ALA A 120 -4.59 -5.15 -6.62
CA ALA A 120 -5.30 -4.18 -7.43
C ALA A 120 -5.36 -4.71 -8.86
N ALA A 121 -6.56 -5.07 -9.32
CA ALA A 121 -6.76 -5.60 -10.66
C ALA A 121 -6.93 -4.47 -11.69
N GLY A 122 -6.33 -4.64 -12.87
CA GLY A 122 -6.55 -3.78 -14.03
C GLY A 122 -6.20 -2.31 -13.80
N VAL A 123 -5.13 -2.02 -13.06
CA VAL A 123 -4.65 -0.64 -12.87
C VAL A 123 -4.30 -0.07 -14.25
N PRO A 124 -4.95 1.02 -14.71
CA PRO A 124 -4.70 1.57 -16.05
C PRO A 124 -3.23 1.92 -16.28
N ALA A 125 -2.82 2.01 -17.54
CA ALA A 125 -1.52 2.54 -17.92
C ALA A 125 -1.27 3.91 -17.27
N HIS A 126 -0.10 4.11 -16.64
CA HIS A 126 0.23 5.33 -15.88
C HIS A 126 -0.74 5.65 -14.73
N GLY A 127 -1.59 4.69 -14.36
CA GLY A 127 -2.59 4.83 -13.30
C GLY A 127 -1.97 4.68 -11.91
N SER A 128 -2.73 5.13 -10.91
CA SER A 128 -2.35 4.95 -9.51
C SER A 128 -3.50 4.43 -8.67
N VAL A 129 -3.16 3.69 -7.63
CA VAL A 129 -4.09 3.21 -6.61
C VAL A 129 -3.66 3.81 -5.29
N ALA A 130 -4.61 4.33 -4.52
CA ALA A 130 -4.36 4.85 -3.19
C ALA A 130 -5.32 4.18 -2.21
N LEU A 131 -4.77 3.45 -1.23
CA LEU A 131 -5.54 2.67 -0.27
C LEU A 131 -5.20 3.11 1.15
N LEU A 132 -6.20 3.05 2.02
CA LEU A 132 -6.00 3.05 3.47
C LEU A 132 -6.35 1.67 4.01
N LEU A 133 -5.35 1.03 4.62
CA LEU A 133 -5.47 -0.25 5.29
C LEU A 133 -5.57 0.01 6.80
N THR A 134 -6.72 -0.31 7.37
CA THR A 134 -6.97 -0.23 8.81
C THR A 134 -7.00 -1.64 9.38
N ASP A 135 -6.34 -1.81 10.53
CA ASP A 135 -6.28 -3.10 11.19
C ASP A 135 -7.68 -3.59 11.58
N ALA A 136 -8.07 -4.76 11.06
CA ALA A 136 -9.38 -5.37 11.24
C ALA A 136 -9.33 -6.65 12.11
N GLY A 137 -8.26 -6.80 12.90
CA GLY A 137 -8.10 -7.87 13.88
C GLY A 137 -7.20 -9.01 13.44
N GLU A 138 -7.30 -10.12 14.18
CA GLU A 138 -6.54 -11.34 13.89
C GLU A 138 -7.00 -11.99 12.59
N GLU A 139 -6.04 -12.59 11.89
CA GLU A 139 -6.31 -13.43 10.74
C GLU A 139 -7.14 -14.67 11.14
N PRO A 140 -8.16 -15.08 10.35
CA PRO A 140 -8.94 -16.28 10.64
C PRO A 140 -8.08 -17.56 10.69
N GLN A 141 -8.16 -18.29 11.81
CA GLN A 141 -7.35 -19.50 12.06
C GLN A 141 -7.70 -20.68 11.12
N ASP A 142 -8.89 -20.65 10.51
CA ASP A 142 -9.41 -21.65 9.58
C ASP A 142 -8.92 -21.47 8.13
N ALA A 143 -8.16 -20.41 7.84
CA ALA A 143 -7.55 -20.15 6.52
C ALA A 143 -6.33 -21.04 6.20
N GLY A 144 -6.20 -22.20 6.87
CA GLY A 144 -5.23 -23.25 6.54
C GLY A 144 -3.77 -22.89 6.77
N LEU A 145 -3.44 -22.19 7.86
CA LEU A 145 -2.06 -21.76 8.10
C LEU A 145 -1.11 -22.89 8.51
N ALA A 146 -0.01 -22.98 7.77
CA ALA A 146 1.27 -23.39 8.34
C ALA A 146 1.67 -22.38 9.45
N PRO A 147 2.34 -22.82 10.53
CA PRO A 147 2.62 -21.99 11.71
C PRO A 147 3.55 -20.77 11.46
N CYS A 148 3.89 -20.46 10.20
CA CYS A 148 4.97 -19.56 9.82
C CYS A 148 4.68 -18.64 8.62
N ALA A 149 5.15 -17.39 8.71
CA ALA A 149 4.97 -16.32 7.73
C ALA A 149 5.95 -16.31 6.55
N LEU A 150 7.14 -16.90 6.70
CA LEU A 150 8.24 -16.79 5.73
C LEU A 150 9.01 -18.11 5.64
N TYR A 151 9.25 -18.58 4.42
CA TYR A 151 10.11 -19.73 4.10
C TYR A 151 11.35 -19.21 3.35
N GLU A 152 12.50 -19.09 4.02
CA GLU A 152 13.78 -18.85 3.37
C GLU A 152 14.26 -20.15 2.71
N TYR A 153 14.48 -20.15 1.39
CA TYR A 153 14.83 -21.36 0.61
C TYR A 153 16.34 -21.68 0.58
N TRP A 154 17.19 -20.78 1.05
CA TRP A 154 18.67 -20.93 1.06
C TRP A 154 19.27 -20.96 2.47
N GLY A 155 18.43 -20.93 3.52
CA GLY A 155 18.86 -20.84 4.93
C GLY A 155 18.11 -21.82 5.83
N ASN A 156 18.32 -21.70 7.14
CA ASN A 156 17.45 -22.36 8.12
C ASN A 156 16.19 -21.50 8.27
N PRO A 157 15.04 -21.93 7.74
CA PRO A 157 13.82 -21.14 7.85
C PRO A 157 13.52 -20.93 9.34
N TRP A 158 13.21 -19.69 9.71
CA TRP A 158 12.85 -19.33 11.07
C TRP A 158 11.68 -18.36 11.01
N CYS A 159 10.81 -18.46 12.01
CA CYS A 159 9.52 -17.80 11.97
C CYS A 159 9.20 -17.22 13.33
N VAL A 160 8.23 -16.30 13.38
CA VAL A 160 7.78 -15.67 14.62
C VAL A 160 6.34 -16.11 14.85
N ASP A 161 6.11 -16.79 15.97
CA ASP A 161 4.80 -17.17 16.50
C ASP A 161 3.93 -15.92 16.77
N GLN A 162 2.62 -16.09 16.88
CA GLN A 162 1.65 -15.07 17.32
C GLN A 162 2.09 -14.35 18.60
N ASN A 163 2.77 -15.06 19.52
CA ASN A 163 3.30 -14.47 20.75
C ASN A 163 4.71 -13.83 20.62
N GLY A 164 5.22 -13.66 19.40
CA GLY A 164 6.53 -13.05 19.16
C GLY A 164 7.71 -14.00 19.39
N THR A 165 7.47 -15.29 19.63
CA THR A 165 8.54 -16.26 19.87
C THR A 165 9.14 -16.76 18.56
N LYS A 166 10.47 -16.91 18.51
CA LYS A 166 11.14 -17.50 17.34
C LYS A 166 10.90 -19.01 17.33
N ILE A 167 10.30 -19.52 16.26
CA ILE A 167 10.08 -20.95 16.02
C ILE A 167 10.85 -21.42 14.78
N GLN A 168 11.17 -22.71 14.72
CA GLN A 168 11.64 -23.38 13.51
C GLN A 168 10.43 -24.08 12.88
N PRO A 169 10.19 -23.92 11.56
CA PRO A 169 9.17 -24.70 10.89
C PRO A 169 9.55 -26.20 10.87
N PRO A 170 8.56 -27.10 10.77
CA PRO A 170 8.77 -28.55 10.76
C PRO A 170 9.61 -29.04 9.58
#